data_AF-A0A8I1LMD3-F1
#
_entry.id   AF-A0A8I1LMD3-F1
#
_cell.length_a   1.000
_cell.length_b   1.000
_cell.length_c   1.000
_cell.angle_alpha   90.00
_cell.angle_beta   90.00
_cell.angle_gamma   90.00
#
_symmetry.space_group_name_H-M   'P 1'
#
loop_
_entity.id
_entity.type
_entity.pdbx_description
1 polymer ?
#
loop_
_entity_poly.entity_id
_entity_poly.type
_entity_poly.pdbx_seq_one_letter_code
_entity_poly.pdbx_strand_id
1 'polypeptide(L)'
;MPEALAGALTLPGLPLVVAAALAAGLVYGFAGFGGALVFMPVAARVLGPQPAVAALALMALSSWFTILPAAWRACDRRAAVAMILTALPAIGLGVVVLGLGDPVALRWAILALCAATLAALLTGWRRRAQDGWGARLAVAVGAGFSGGATGLNGPVLVLFHLSGQGSAVATRANTAVFLTVTGFAVLPAMAVQGLIDTRSLVLGVLLALPYAAGSLIGRALFVPDRDRTYRRVAHAVILGAILAGLPIWDGRA
;
A
#
# COMPACT_ATOMS: atom_id res chain seq x y z
N MET A 1 -9.38 -22.20 14.89
CA MET A 1 -8.70 -20.92 15.24
C MET A 1 -7.37 -21.10 15.98
N PRO A 2 -7.19 -21.98 16.98
CA PRO A 2 -5.90 -22.09 17.69
C PRO A 2 -4.74 -22.56 16.80
N GLU A 3 -5.00 -23.45 15.84
CA GLU A 3 -3.97 -23.93 14.90
C GLU A 3 -3.50 -22.86 13.91
N ALA A 4 -4.41 -22.02 13.39
CA ALA A 4 -4.05 -20.91 12.52
C ALA A 4 -3.21 -19.84 13.26
N LEU A 5 -3.50 -19.63 14.55
CA LEU A 5 -2.73 -18.73 15.41
C LEU A 5 -1.33 -19.30 15.72
N ALA A 6 -1.25 -20.59 16.09
CA ALA A 6 0.02 -21.27 16.31
C ALA A 6 0.89 -21.29 15.04
N GLY A 7 0.28 -21.54 13.88
CA GLY A 7 0.92 -21.47 12.57
C GLY A 7 1.36 -20.06 12.17
N ALA A 8 0.66 -19.02 12.62
CA ALA A 8 1.09 -17.64 12.41
C ALA A 8 2.29 -17.27 13.30
N LEU A 9 2.29 -17.69 14.56
CA LEU A 9 3.34 -17.40 15.54
C LEU A 9 4.66 -18.16 15.27
N THR A 10 4.59 -19.30 14.58
CA THR A 10 5.75 -20.14 14.22
C THR A 10 6.33 -19.83 12.84
N LEU A 11 5.84 -18.80 12.14
CA LEU A 11 6.35 -18.42 10.82
C LEU A 11 7.84 -18.04 10.88
N PRO A 12 8.72 -18.74 10.15
CA PRO A 12 10.09 -18.29 9.97
C PRO A 12 10.06 -16.91 9.29
N GLY A 13 10.60 -15.89 9.96
CA GLY A 13 10.55 -14.50 9.48
C GLY A 13 9.41 -13.64 10.01
N LEU A 14 8.57 -14.13 10.93
CA LEU A 14 7.53 -13.31 11.59
C LEU A 14 8.09 -12.02 12.22
N PRO A 15 9.24 -12.03 12.95
CA PRO A 15 9.81 -10.80 13.50
C PRO A 15 10.13 -9.75 12.42
N LEU A 16 10.59 -10.20 11.25
CA LEU A 16 10.89 -9.34 10.11
C LEU A 16 9.61 -8.72 9.52
N VAL A 17 8.53 -9.50 9.39
CA VAL A 17 7.23 -9.01 8.90
C VAL A 17 6.60 -8.03 9.90
N VAL A 18 6.69 -8.30 11.21
CA VAL A 18 6.22 -7.38 12.26
C VAL A 18 7.02 -6.09 12.26
N ALA A 19 8.35 -6.17 12.14
CA ALA A 19 9.21 -4.99 12.01
C ALA A 19 8.88 -4.18 10.75
N ALA A 20 8.62 -4.86 9.62
CA ALA A 20 8.20 -4.20 8.39
C ALA A 20 6.83 -3.52 8.54
N ALA A 21 5.87 -4.13 9.24
CA ALA A 21 4.57 -3.53 9.51
C ALA A 21 4.70 -2.29 10.41
N LEU A 22 5.53 -2.34 11.46
CA LEU A 22 5.81 -1.20 12.32
C LEU A 22 6.49 -0.06 11.55
N ALA A 23 7.50 -0.38 10.74
CA ALA A 23 8.21 0.60 9.90
C ALA A 23 7.28 1.21 8.84
N ALA A 24 6.42 0.38 8.22
CA ALA A 24 5.40 0.82 7.28
C ALA A 24 4.41 1.79 7.95
N GLY A 25 3.95 1.46 9.16
CA GLY A 25 3.11 2.33 9.97
C GLY A 25 3.81 3.66 10.27
N LEU A 26 5.07 3.61 10.71
CA LEU A 26 5.86 4.80 11.04
C LEU A 26 6.04 5.74 9.84
N VAL A 27 6.44 5.19 8.68
CA VAL A 27 6.55 5.95 7.42
C VAL A 27 5.19 6.52 7.01
N TYR A 28 4.13 5.73 7.10
CA TYR A 28 2.77 6.19 6.80
C TYR A 28 2.30 7.29 7.75
N GLY A 29 2.64 7.22 9.04
CA GLY A 29 2.20 8.16 10.08
C GLY A 29 2.71 9.58 9.86
N PHE A 30 3.95 9.75 9.40
CA PHE A 30 4.49 11.08 9.11
C PHE A 30 4.35 11.50 7.64
N ALA A 31 4.45 10.57 6.67
CA ALA A 31 4.41 10.91 5.25
C ALA A 31 2.99 10.87 4.66
N GLY A 32 2.06 10.16 5.30
CA GLY A 32 0.70 9.91 4.78
C GLY A 32 0.64 8.93 3.60
N PHE A 33 1.79 8.40 3.15
CA PHE A 33 1.93 7.41 2.08
C PHE A 33 3.18 6.55 2.31
N GLY A 34 3.38 5.53 1.47
CA GLY A 34 4.63 4.75 1.46
C GLY A 34 4.67 3.56 2.41
N GLY A 35 3.68 3.37 3.29
CA GLY A 35 3.59 2.17 4.12
C GLY A 35 3.62 0.88 3.29
N ALA A 36 2.85 0.82 2.19
CA ALA A 36 2.86 -0.32 1.28
C ALA A 36 4.22 -0.53 0.57
N LEU A 37 4.96 0.55 0.28
CA LEU A 37 6.31 0.47 -0.32
C LEU A 37 7.34 -0.16 0.63
N VAL A 38 7.11 -0.05 1.94
CA VAL A 38 7.94 -0.67 2.98
C VAL A 38 7.49 -2.10 3.24
N PHE A 39 6.18 -2.33 3.37
CA PHE A 39 5.66 -3.63 3.76
C PHE A 39 5.73 -4.67 2.63
N MET A 40 5.31 -4.33 1.41
CA MET A 40 5.15 -5.32 0.33
C MET A 40 6.44 -6.05 -0.07
N PRO A 41 7.60 -5.39 -0.25
CA PRO A 41 8.85 -6.08 -0.58
C PRO A 41 9.22 -7.19 0.42
N VAL A 42 9.05 -6.90 1.71
CA VAL A 42 9.42 -7.82 2.79
C VAL A 42 8.36 -8.90 2.95
N ALA A 43 7.08 -8.53 3.00
CA ALA A 43 5.98 -9.45 3.23
C ALA A 43 5.79 -10.40 2.05
N ALA A 44 5.90 -9.94 0.80
CA ALA A 44 5.77 -10.79 -0.38
C ALA A 44 6.90 -11.81 -0.48
N ARG A 45 8.08 -11.52 0.09
CA ARG A 45 9.17 -12.48 0.21
C ARG A 45 8.90 -13.54 1.27
N VAL A 46 8.48 -13.14 2.48
CA VAL A 46 8.33 -14.08 3.62
C VAL A 46 7.03 -14.89 3.52
N LEU A 47 5.93 -14.26 3.13
CA LEU A 47 4.61 -14.87 3.12
C LEU A 47 4.22 -15.37 1.71
N GLY A 48 4.79 -14.78 0.66
CA GLY A 48 4.27 -14.86 -0.70
C GLY A 48 3.37 -13.66 -1.03
N PRO A 49 3.14 -13.37 -2.33
CA PRO A 49 2.45 -12.16 -2.76
C PRO A 49 0.97 -12.13 -2.33
N GLN A 50 0.24 -13.23 -2.48
CA GLN A 50 -1.18 -13.33 -2.12
C GLN A 50 -1.45 -13.02 -0.63
N PRO A 51 -0.85 -13.74 0.33
CA PRO A 51 -1.06 -13.45 1.75
C PRO A 51 -0.51 -12.08 2.16
N ALA A 52 0.54 -11.58 1.51
CA ALA A 52 1.06 -10.23 1.76
C ALA A 52 0.06 -9.14 1.37
N VAL A 53 -0.60 -9.24 0.21
CA VAL A 53 -1.64 -8.29 -0.22
C VAL A 53 -2.84 -8.33 0.72
N ALA A 54 -3.31 -9.52 1.09
CA ALA A 54 -4.40 -9.67 2.05
C ALA A 54 -4.05 -9.06 3.42
N ALA A 55 -2.87 -9.36 3.95
CA ALA A 55 -2.39 -8.84 5.23
C ALA A 55 -2.25 -7.30 5.20
N LEU A 56 -1.74 -6.73 4.10
CA LEU A 56 -1.66 -5.29 3.90
C LEU A 56 -3.04 -4.63 3.93
N ALA A 57 -4.00 -5.18 3.19
CA ALA A 57 -5.34 -4.61 3.13
C ALA A 57 -6.06 -4.67 4.50
N LEU A 58 -5.84 -5.75 5.27
CA LEU A 58 -6.39 -5.89 6.61
C LEU A 58 -5.71 -4.98 7.65
N MET A 59 -4.38 -4.87 7.65
CA MET A 59 -3.71 -3.97 8.61
C MET A 59 -4.06 -2.51 8.35
N ALA A 60 -4.33 -2.16 7.09
CA ALA A 60 -4.75 -0.82 6.71
C ALA A 60 -6.18 -0.49 7.19
N LEU A 61 -6.95 -1.45 7.72
CA LEU A 61 -8.31 -1.26 8.26
C LEU A 61 -8.40 -0.14 9.31
N SER A 62 -7.31 0.09 10.05
CA SER A 62 -7.22 1.24 10.97
C SER A 62 -7.37 2.59 10.27
N SER A 63 -6.91 2.71 9.03
CA SER A 63 -7.01 3.94 8.23
C SER A 63 -8.46 4.25 7.80
N TRP A 64 -9.30 3.23 7.65
CA TRP A 64 -10.72 3.43 7.29
C TRP A 64 -11.44 4.27 8.34
N PHE A 65 -11.25 3.95 9.62
CA PHE A 65 -11.95 4.62 10.71
C PHE A 65 -11.32 5.97 11.09
N THR A 66 -10.02 6.14 10.83
CA THR A 66 -9.28 7.32 11.28
C THR A 66 -9.19 8.42 10.22
N ILE A 67 -9.03 8.06 8.94
CA ILE A 67 -8.74 9.02 7.85
C ILE A 67 -9.96 9.26 6.97
N LEU A 68 -10.71 8.22 6.62
CA LEU A 68 -11.81 8.32 5.65
C LEU A 68 -12.89 9.35 6.03
N PRO A 69 -13.36 9.44 7.29
CA PRO A 69 -14.44 10.37 7.63
C PRO A 69 -14.06 11.83 7.43
N ALA A 70 -12.83 12.21 7.81
CA ALA A 70 -12.31 13.55 7.62
C ALA A 70 -12.00 13.83 6.15
N ALA A 71 -11.36 12.88 5.46
CA ALA A 71 -11.01 13.03 4.05
C ALA A 71 -12.26 13.12 3.15
N TRP A 72 -13.32 12.36 3.44
CA TRP A 72 -14.57 12.38 2.68
C TRP A 72 -15.33 13.73 2.76
N ARG A 73 -15.10 14.49 3.84
CA ARG A 73 -15.66 15.84 4.00
C ARG A 73 -14.89 16.89 3.18
N ALA A 74 -13.61 16.67 2.94
CA ALA A 74 -12.72 17.63 2.26
C ALA A 74 -12.43 17.26 0.79
N CYS A 75 -12.82 16.06 0.34
CA CYS A 75 -12.58 15.58 -1.03
C CYS A 75 -13.63 16.12 -2.02
N ASP A 76 -13.24 16.21 -3.29
CA ASP A 76 -14.20 16.32 -4.39
C ASP A 76 -14.88 14.96 -4.59
N ARG A 77 -16.08 14.81 -4.03
CA ARG A 77 -16.83 13.55 -4.03
C ARG A 77 -17.10 13.03 -5.43
N ARG A 78 -17.37 13.91 -6.40
CA ARG A 78 -17.67 13.51 -7.77
C ARG A 78 -16.42 12.90 -8.42
N ALA A 79 -15.27 13.55 -8.27
CA ALA A 79 -14.00 13.02 -8.76
C ALA A 79 -13.60 11.73 -8.04
N ALA A 80 -13.71 11.69 -6.72
CA ALA A 80 -13.36 10.52 -5.91
C ALA A 80 -14.20 9.29 -6.29
N VAL A 81 -15.53 9.43 -6.36
CA VAL A 81 -16.43 8.33 -6.72
C VAL A 81 -16.17 7.86 -8.15
N ALA A 82 -16.05 8.77 -9.12
CA ALA A 82 -15.79 8.40 -10.50
C ALA A 82 -14.47 7.62 -10.65
N MET A 83 -13.40 8.06 -9.98
CA MET A 83 -12.13 7.36 -9.98
C MET A 83 -12.23 5.99 -9.30
N ILE A 84 -12.89 5.89 -8.13
CA ILE A 84 -13.07 4.63 -7.42
C ILE A 84 -13.83 3.63 -8.30
N LEU A 85 -14.98 4.03 -8.85
CA LEU A 85 -15.80 3.17 -9.70
C LEU A 85 -15.03 2.69 -10.93
N THR A 86 -14.18 3.56 -11.50
CA THR A 86 -13.32 3.21 -12.64
C THR A 86 -12.19 2.26 -12.23
N ALA A 87 -11.68 2.37 -11.00
CA ALA A 87 -10.64 1.50 -10.48
C ALA A 87 -11.16 0.09 -10.11
N LEU A 88 -12.41 -0.07 -9.68
CA LEU A 88 -12.97 -1.36 -9.27
C LEU A 88 -12.76 -2.52 -10.28
N PRO A 89 -13.12 -2.39 -11.57
CA PRO A 89 -12.86 -3.46 -12.53
C PRO A 89 -11.36 -3.72 -12.71
N ALA A 90 -10.53 -2.66 -12.69
CA ALA A 90 -9.08 -2.79 -12.77
C ALA A 90 -8.49 -3.52 -11.55
N ILE A 91 -9.04 -3.30 -10.35
CA ILE A 91 -8.69 -4.04 -9.13
C ILE A 91 -9.04 -5.52 -9.31
N GLY A 92 -10.24 -5.84 -9.79
CA GLY A 92 -10.64 -7.22 -10.06
C GLY A 92 -9.66 -7.92 -11.01
N LEU A 93 -9.30 -7.27 -12.12
CA LEU A 93 -8.30 -7.77 -13.07
C LEU A 93 -6.90 -7.91 -12.44
N GLY A 94 -6.48 -6.94 -11.62
CA GLY A 94 -5.23 -7.02 -10.88
C GLY A 94 -5.22 -8.23 -9.93
N VAL A 95 -6.31 -8.47 -9.21
CA VAL A 95 -6.44 -9.63 -8.33
C VAL A 95 -6.45 -10.95 -9.11
N VAL A 96 -7.00 -10.99 -10.34
CA VAL A 96 -6.87 -12.16 -11.22
C VAL A 96 -5.39 -12.43 -11.54
N VAL A 97 -4.62 -11.37 -11.85
CA VAL A 97 -3.16 -11.49 -12.07
C VAL A 97 -2.45 -11.94 -10.79
N LEU A 98 -2.86 -11.47 -9.61
CA LEU A 98 -2.34 -11.94 -8.33
C LEU A 98 -2.67 -13.43 -8.07
N GLY A 99 -3.84 -13.90 -8.51
CA GLY A 99 -4.30 -15.27 -8.36
C GLY A 99 -3.59 -16.26 -9.28
N LEU A 100 -3.42 -15.88 -10.56
CA LEU A 100 -2.91 -16.76 -11.63
C LEU A 100 -1.43 -16.53 -11.96
N GLY A 101 -0.87 -15.41 -11.52
CA GLY A 101 0.50 -15.02 -11.83
C GLY A 101 1.54 -15.86 -11.09
N ASP A 102 2.70 -16.05 -11.73
CA ASP A 102 3.85 -16.67 -11.07
C ASP A 102 4.28 -15.84 -9.84
N PRO A 103 4.36 -16.43 -8.64
CA PRO A 103 4.77 -15.74 -7.43
C PRO A 103 6.13 -15.05 -7.55
N VAL A 104 7.08 -15.63 -8.29
CA VAL A 104 8.42 -15.03 -8.47
C VAL A 104 8.34 -13.79 -9.35
N ALA A 105 7.63 -13.87 -10.47
CA ALA A 105 7.35 -12.71 -11.33
C ALA A 105 6.64 -11.58 -10.58
N LEU A 106 5.64 -11.90 -9.75
CA LEU A 106 4.92 -10.92 -8.93
C LEU A 106 5.84 -10.24 -7.89
N ARG A 107 6.75 -10.99 -7.26
CA ARG A 107 7.75 -10.43 -6.33
C ARG A 107 8.69 -9.47 -7.04
N TRP A 108 9.16 -9.81 -8.25
CA TRP A 108 9.96 -8.89 -9.06
C TRP A 108 9.17 -7.66 -9.49
N ALA A 109 7.90 -7.81 -9.86
CA ALA A 109 7.04 -6.68 -10.20
C ALA A 109 6.82 -5.73 -9.02
N ILE A 110 6.60 -6.25 -7.80
CA ILE A 110 6.52 -5.48 -6.55
C ILE A 110 7.82 -4.67 -6.35
N LEU A 111 8.97 -5.33 -6.46
CA LEU A 111 10.28 -4.69 -6.26
C LEU A 111 10.56 -3.62 -7.32
N ALA A 112 10.27 -3.91 -8.59
CA ALA A 112 10.41 -2.97 -9.69
C ALA A 112 9.53 -1.73 -9.48
N LEU A 113 8.27 -1.91 -9.07
CA LEU A 113 7.36 -0.82 -8.78
C LEU A 113 7.83 0.01 -7.59
N CYS A 114 8.30 -0.64 -6.52
CA CYS A 114 8.88 0.05 -5.36
C CYS A 114 10.14 0.86 -5.74
N ALA A 115 11.06 0.25 -6.49
CA ALA A 115 12.29 0.89 -6.93
C ALA A 115 12.02 2.06 -7.88
N ALA A 116 11.13 1.90 -8.86
CA ALA A 116 10.71 2.97 -9.76
C ALA A 116 10.08 4.14 -8.99
N THR A 117 9.23 3.83 -8.01
CA THR A 117 8.63 4.86 -7.14
C THR A 117 9.68 5.58 -6.32
N LEU A 118 10.61 4.85 -5.71
CA LEU A 118 11.71 5.44 -4.94
C LEU A 118 12.61 6.32 -5.81
N ALA A 119 12.97 5.87 -7.01
CA ALA A 119 13.77 6.64 -7.95
C ALA A 119 13.08 7.95 -8.35
N ALA A 120 11.77 7.91 -8.62
CA ALA A 120 10.99 9.11 -8.88
C ALA A 120 10.92 10.05 -7.67
N LEU A 121 10.76 9.51 -6.45
CA LEU A 121 10.76 10.30 -5.22
C LEU A 121 12.12 10.99 -4.97
N LEU A 122 13.24 10.32 -5.27
CA LEU A 122 14.59 10.85 -5.12
C LEU A 122 14.91 11.93 -6.16
N THR A 123 14.49 11.74 -7.40
CA THR A 123 14.67 12.71 -8.50
C THR A 123 13.68 13.88 -8.42
N GLY A 124 12.66 13.78 -7.55
CA GLY A 124 11.55 14.72 -7.52
C GLY A 124 10.64 14.63 -8.76
N TRP A 125 10.82 13.60 -9.59
CA TRP A 125 10.05 13.41 -10.81
C TRP A 125 8.59 13.18 -10.48
N ARG A 126 7.75 14.07 -10.99
CA ARG A 126 6.29 14.00 -10.89
C ARG A 126 5.72 14.44 -12.22
N ARG A 127 4.98 13.55 -12.88
CA ARG A 127 4.18 13.97 -14.03
C ARG A 127 2.88 14.54 -13.51
N ARG A 128 2.61 15.80 -13.85
CA ARG A 128 1.24 16.33 -13.75
C ARG A 128 0.41 15.55 -14.76
N ALA A 129 -0.46 14.66 -14.31
CA ALA A 129 -1.55 14.21 -15.15
C ALA A 129 -2.32 15.48 -15.55
N GLN A 130 -2.45 15.74 -16.86
CA GLN A 130 -3.19 16.89 -17.36
C GLN A 130 -4.57 16.92 -16.69
N ASP A 131 -5.10 18.11 -16.39
CA ASP A 131 -6.30 18.29 -15.56
C ASP A 131 -7.59 17.68 -16.14
N GLY A 132 -7.53 17.02 -17.30
CA GLY A 132 -8.65 16.37 -17.96
C GLY A 132 -9.10 15.08 -17.28
N TRP A 133 -10.42 14.83 -17.31
CA TRP A 133 -11.04 13.62 -16.79
C TRP A 133 -10.41 12.33 -17.31
N GLY A 134 -10.04 12.27 -18.60
CA GLY A 134 -9.40 11.08 -19.17
C GLY A 134 -8.11 10.67 -18.46
N ALA A 135 -7.26 11.64 -18.10
CA ALA A 135 -6.03 11.35 -17.36
C ALA A 135 -6.31 10.86 -15.94
N ARG A 136 -7.33 11.42 -15.26
CA ARG A 136 -7.74 10.98 -13.92
C ARG A 136 -8.22 9.54 -13.92
N LEU A 137 -9.03 9.18 -14.92
CA LEU A 137 -9.56 7.82 -15.08
C LEU A 137 -8.44 6.83 -15.45
N ALA A 138 -7.50 7.21 -16.33
CA ALA A 138 -6.35 6.38 -16.67
C ALA A 138 -5.46 6.10 -15.45
N VAL A 139 -5.21 7.12 -14.62
CA VAL A 139 -4.48 6.95 -13.34
C VAL A 139 -5.25 6.04 -12.39
N ALA A 140 -6.57 6.18 -12.30
CA ALA A 140 -7.41 5.31 -11.48
C ALA A 140 -7.36 3.84 -11.93
N VAL A 141 -7.40 3.58 -13.24
CA VAL A 141 -7.22 2.22 -13.79
C VAL A 141 -5.84 1.68 -13.45
N GLY A 142 -4.77 2.44 -13.69
CA GLY A 142 -3.41 2.00 -13.39
C GLY A 142 -3.17 1.75 -11.90
N ALA A 143 -3.70 2.62 -11.04
CA ALA A 143 -3.62 2.49 -9.59
C ALA A 143 -4.45 1.30 -9.09
N GLY A 144 -5.65 1.08 -9.65
CA GLY A 144 -6.49 -0.06 -9.32
C GLY A 144 -5.86 -1.39 -9.74
N PHE A 145 -5.35 -1.47 -10.97
CA PHE A 145 -4.67 -2.67 -11.47
C PHE A 145 -3.41 -3.01 -10.67
N SER A 146 -2.51 -2.04 -10.46
CA SER A 146 -1.32 -2.24 -9.63
C SER A 146 -1.68 -2.56 -8.18
N GLY A 147 -2.69 -1.91 -7.62
CA GLY A 147 -3.26 -2.21 -6.33
C GLY A 147 -3.76 -3.63 -6.17
N GLY A 148 -4.52 -4.14 -7.14
CA GLY A 148 -5.02 -5.51 -7.14
C GLY A 148 -3.92 -6.54 -7.34
N ALA A 149 -3.00 -6.30 -8.28
CA ALA A 149 -1.94 -7.25 -8.62
C ALA A 149 -0.82 -7.32 -7.56
N THR A 150 -0.52 -6.21 -6.89
CA THR A 150 0.67 -6.10 -6.04
C THR A 150 0.41 -5.45 -4.67
N GLY A 151 -0.82 -5.04 -4.34
CA GLY A 151 -1.13 -4.28 -3.12
C GLY A 151 -0.67 -2.82 -3.15
N LEU A 152 -0.05 -2.37 -4.25
CA LEU A 152 0.61 -1.06 -4.34
C LEU A 152 -0.23 -0.05 -5.15
N ASN A 153 -1.32 0.43 -4.55
CA ASN A 153 -2.15 1.50 -5.15
C ASN A 153 -1.44 2.86 -5.21
N GLY A 154 -0.60 3.14 -4.20
CA GLY A 154 0.05 4.44 -3.97
C GLY A 154 1.02 4.91 -5.05
N PRO A 155 1.95 4.07 -5.54
CA PRO A 155 2.90 4.40 -6.60
C PRO A 155 2.31 5.16 -7.79
N VAL A 156 1.30 4.59 -8.44
CA VAL A 156 0.73 5.18 -9.65
C VAL A 156 0.12 6.55 -9.36
N LEU A 157 -0.57 6.70 -8.23
CA LEU A 157 -1.14 7.97 -7.80
C LEU A 157 -0.11 9.05 -7.48
N VAL A 158 0.97 8.67 -6.80
CA VAL A 158 2.04 9.60 -6.40
C VAL A 158 2.82 10.07 -7.63
N LEU A 159 3.13 9.17 -8.57
CA LEU A 159 3.90 9.46 -9.78
C LEU A 159 3.15 10.37 -10.76
N PHE A 160 1.85 10.13 -10.94
CA PHE A 160 1.00 10.87 -11.87
C PHE A 160 0.26 12.04 -11.24
N HIS A 161 0.64 12.40 -10.00
CA HIS A 161 0.21 13.58 -9.24
C HIS A 161 -1.04 14.24 -9.81
N LEU A 162 -2.20 13.70 -9.46
CA LEU A 162 -3.48 14.30 -9.85
C LEU A 162 -3.60 15.63 -9.12
N SER A 163 -3.13 16.71 -9.73
CA SER A 163 -3.58 18.06 -9.39
C SER A 163 -5.07 18.09 -9.73
N GLY A 164 -5.90 17.88 -8.71
CA GLY A 164 -7.25 18.41 -8.81
C GLY A 164 -7.11 19.91 -9.02
N GLN A 165 -8.03 20.52 -9.75
CA GLN A 165 -8.15 21.99 -9.83
C GLN A 165 -8.53 22.63 -8.47
N GLY A 166 -8.40 21.88 -7.37
CA GLY A 166 -8.74 22.28 -6.01
C GLY A 166 -7.50 22.50 -5.16
N SER A 167 -7.72 22.96 -3.93
CA SER A 167 -6.65 23.25 -2.98
C SER A 167 -5.78 22.01 -2.67
N ALA A 168 -4.56 22.24 -2.16
CA ALA A 168 -3.68 21.16 -1.68
C ALA A 168 -4.38 20.23 -0.66
N VAL A 169 -5.32 20.77 0.10
CA VAL A 169 -6.17 20.02 1.05
C VAL A 169 -7.08 19.04 0.29
N ALA A 170 -7.79 19.49 -0.74
CA ALA A 170 -8.68 18.65 -1.54
C ALA A 170 -7.93 17.53 -2.27
N THR A 171 -6.74 17.82 -2.81
CA THR A 171 -5.91 16.81 -3.49
C THR A 171 -5.42 15.72 -2.52
N ARG A 172 -5.00 16.11 -1.32
CA ARG A 172 -4.65 15.15 -0.24
C ARG A 172 -5.86 14.32 0.18
N ALA A 173 -7.02 14.96 0.34
CA ALA A 173 -8.26 14.28 0.71
C ALA A 173 -8.71 13.28 -0.38
N ASN A 174 -8.68 13.65 -1.66
CA ASN A 174 -8.99 12.76 -2.78
C ASN A 174 -8.08 11.53 -2.81
N THR A 175 -6.76 11.74 -2.64
CA THR A 175 -5.78 10.65 -2.62
C THR A 175 -6.02 9.72 -1.43
N ALA A 176 -6.27 10.28 -0.24
CA ALA A 176 -6.57 9.50 0.95
C ALA A 176 -7.85 8.67 0.79
N VAL A 177 -8.94 9.28 0.28
CA VAL A 177 -10.21 8.59 0.00
C VAL A 177 -9.99 7.47 -1.03
N PHE A 178 -9.33 7.76 -2.14
CA PHE A 178 -9.08 6.76 -3.17
C PHE A 178 -8.26 5.58 -2.63
N LEU A 179 -7.10 5.84 -2.01
CA LEU A 179 -6.21 4.78 -1.51
C LEU A 179 -6.86 3.94 -0.43
N THR A 180 -7.65 4.59 0.44
CA THR A 180 -8.40 3.91 1.49
C THR A 180 -9.45 3.01 0.85
N VAL A 181 -10.37 3.56 0.03
CA VAL A 181 -11.46 2.78 -0.57
C VAL A 181 -10.98 1.65 -1.47
N THR A 182 -10.01 1.93 -2.36
CA THR A 182 -9.45 0.91 -3.25
C THR A 182 -8.65 -0.14 -2.50
N GLY A 183 -7.92 0.24 -1.45
CA GLY A 183 -7.23 -0.70 -0.56
C GLY A 183 -8.17 -1.74 0.05
N PHE A 184 -9.37 -1.35 0.47
CA PHE A 184 -10.37 -2.31 0.95
C PHE A 184 -11.07 -3.06 -0.16
N ALA A 185 -11.31 -2.44 -1.32
CA ALA A 185 -11.96 -3.09 -2.44
C ALA A 185 -11.18 -4.33 -2.94
N VAL A 186 -9.87 -4.40 -2.68
CA VAL A 186 -9.05 -5.60 -2.93
C VAL A 186 -9.54 -6.80 -2.13
N LEU A 187 -9.99 -6.65 -0.87
CA LEU A 187 -10.40 -7.77 -0.02
C LEU A 187 -11.63 -8.51 -0.58
N PRO A 188 -12.78 -7.86 -0.89
CA PRO A 188 -13.89 -8.53 -1.55
C PRO A 188 -13.49 -9.17 -2.89
N ALA A 189 -12.63 -8.51 -3.68
CA ALA A 189 -12.16 -9.07 -4.95
C ALA A 189 -11.35 -10.35 -4.75
N MET A 190 -10.47 -10.39 -3.73
CA MET A 190 -9.74 -11.60 -3.35
C MET A 190 -10.67 -12.69 -2.80
N ALA A 191 -11.68 -12.30 -2.01
CA ALA A 191 -12.66 -13.24 -1.43
C ALA A 191 -13.46 -13.96 -2.53
N VAL A 192 -13.95 -13.24 -3.53
CA VAL A 192 -14.70 -13.80 -4.67
C VAL A 192 -13.85 -14.80 -5.46
N GLN A 193 -12.53 -14.57 -5.54
CA GLN A 193 -11.60 -15.46 -6.22
C GLN A 193 -11.05 -16.58 -5.32
N GLY A 194 -11.49 -16.69 -4.07
CA GLY A 194 -11.02 -17.71 -3.13
C GLY A 194 -9.56 -17.55 -2.68
N LEU A 195 -8.98 -16.35 -2.83
CA LEU A 195 -7.57 -16.07 -2.51
C LEU A 195 -7.34 -15.69 -1.03
N ILE A 196 -8.40 -15.66 -0.22
CA ILE A 196 -8.30 -15.36 1.22
C ILE A 196 -8.19 -16.66 2.00
N ASP A 197 -7.01 -16.90 2.56
CA ASP A 197 -6.79 -17.95 3.54
C ASP A 197 -6.97 -17.45 4.99
N THR A 198 -7.42 -18.34 5.88
CA THR A 198 -7.66 -18.04 7.29
C THR A 198 -6.39 -17.58 8.01
N ARG A 199 -5.21 -18.12 7.65
CA ARG A 199 -3.93 -17.69 8.23
C ARG A 199 -3.60 -16.25 7.87
N SER A 200 -3.89 -15.84 6.63
CA SER A 200 -3.68 -14.47 6.14
C SER A 200 -4.57 -13.47 6.87
N LEU A 201 -5.81 -13.87 7.20
CA LEU A 201 -6.73 -13.07 8.01
C LEU A 201 -6.16 -12.83 9.41
N VAL A 202 -5.73 -13.90 10.09
CA VAL A 202 -5.15 -13.81 11.45
C VAL A 202 -3.89 -12.95 11.44
N LEU A 203 -2.99 -13.15 10.46
CA LEU A 203 -1.79 -12.33 10.31
C LEU A 203 -2.12 -10.86 10.07
N GLY A 204 -3.06 -10.56 9.17
CA GLY A 204 -3.48 -9.18 8.91
C GLY A 204 -3.99 -8.47 10.16
N VAL A 205 -4.81 -9.16 10.97
CA VAL A 205 -5.31 -8.63 12.25
C VAL A 205 -4.18 -8.44 13.26
N LEU A 206 -3.27 -9.41 13.39
CA LEU A 206 -2.12 -9.30 14.29
C LEU A 206 -1.19 -8.15 13.89
N LEU A 207 -0.97 -7.95 12.59
CA LEU A 207 -0.13 -6.89 12.04
C LEU A 207 -0.79 -5.50 12.07
N ALA A 208 -2.11 -5.43 12.24
CA ALA A 208 -2.81 -4.17 12.42
C ALA A 208 -2.33 -3.42 13.68
N LEU A 209 -2.02 -4.14 14.77
CA LEU A 209 -1.55 -3.54 16.00
C LEU A 209 -0.17 -2.84 15.87
N PRO A 210 0.90 -3.50 15.39
CA PRO A 210 2.19 -2.83 15.17
C PRO A 210 2.10 -1.76 14.08
N TYR A 211 1.30 -1.96 13.02
CA TYR A 211 1.08 -0.92 12.00
C TYR A 211 0.41 0.32 12.60
N ALA A 212 -0.65 0.15 13.39
CA ALA A 212 -1.35 1.24 14.06
C ALA A 212 -0.43 1.96 15.05
N ALA A 213 0.31 1.22 15.90
CA ALA A 213 1.29 1.78 16.81
C ALA A 213 2.35 2.60 16.08
N GLY A 214 2.93 2.04 15.00
CA GLY A 214 3.86 2.75 14.13
C GLY A 214 3.26 4.03 13.57
N SER A 215 2.02 3.99 13.08
CA SER A 215 1.35 5.16 12.52
C SER A 215 1.10 6.26 13.55
N LEU A 216 0.73 5.90 14.78
CA LEU A 216 0.53 6.85 15.87
C LEU A 216 1.86 7.49 16.30
N ILE A 217 2.92 6.68 16.43
CA ILE A 217 4.27 7.16 16.76
C ILE A 217 4.78 8.07 15.64
N GLY A 218 4.67 7.65 14.38
CA GLY A 218 5.09 8.44 13.23
C GLY A 218 4.38 9.79 13.16
N ARG A 219 3.06 9.80 13.39
CA ARG A 219 2.27 11.03 13.47
C ARG A 219 2.68 11.92 14.65
N ALA A 220 2.94 11.35 15.83
CA ALA A 220 3.36 12.10 17.01
C ALA A 220 4.78 12.68 16.87
N LEU A 221 5.68 11.96 16.19
CA LEU A 221 7.03 12.40 15.91
C LEU A 221 7.10 13.43 14.78
N PHE A 222 6.06 13.58 13.96
CA PHE A 222 6.10 14.48 12.81
C PHE A 222 6.14 15.95 13.25
N VAL A 223 7.29 16.60 13.00
CA VAL A 223 7.48 18.04 13.19
C VAL A 223 7.51 18.72 11.81
N PRO A 224 6.59 19.65 11.50
CA PRO A 224 6.51 20.30 10.18
C PRO A 224 7.84 20.88 9.69
N ASP A 225 8.65 21.45 10.59
CA ASP A 225 9.92 22.08 10.25
C ASP A 225 11.03 21.11 9.81
N ARG A 226 10.88 19.81 10.09
CA ARG A 226 11.86 18.76 9.74
C ARG A 226 11.42 17.86 8.58
N ASP A 227 10.43 18.30 7.81
CA ASP A 227 9.85 17.61 6.67
C ASP A 227 10.88 17.01 5.68
N ARG A 228 12.01 17.71 5.43
CA ARG A 228 13.12 17.17 4.61
C ARG A 228 13.80 15.94 5.24
N THR A 229 14.02 15.94 6.54
CA THR A 229 14.66 14.84 7.27
C THR A 229 13.75 13.61 7.29
N TYR A 230 12.46 13.79 7.56
CA TYR A 230 11.49 12.69 7.53
C TYR A 230 11.39 12.02 6.15
N ARG A 231 11.40 12.80 5.07
CA ARG A 231 11.47 12.24 3.71
C ARG A 231 12.72 11.41 3.46
N ARG A 232 13.89 11.87 3.90
CA ARG A 232 15.15 11.11 3.78
C ARG A 232 15.07 9.77 4.54
N VAL A 233 14.52 9.79 5.76
CA VAL A 233 14.30 8.58 6.55
C VAL A 233 13.32 7.65 5.84
N ALA A 234 12.19 8.15 5.32
CA ALA A 234 11.25 7.34 4.53
C ALA A 234 11.93 6.67 3.34
N HIS A 235 12.71 7.43 2.56
CA HIS A 235 13.43 6.89 1.40
C HIS A 235 14.44 5.81 1.81
N ALA A 236 15.17 6.02 2.90
CA ALA A 236 16.12 5.04 3.43
C ALA A 236 15.41 3.75 3.89
N VAL A 237 14.27 3.87 4.57
CA VAL A 237 13.45 2.73 5.01
C VAL A 237 12.87 1.97 3.82
N ILE A 238 12.37 2.68 2.80
CA ILE A 238 11.88 2.06 1.55
C ILE A 238 13.03 1.33 0.84
N LEU A 239 14.22 1.94 0.73
CA LEU A 239 15.38 1.29 0.14
C LEU A 239 15.77 0.02 0.92
N GLY A 240 15.81 0.10 2.25
CA GLY A 240 16.07 -1.05 3.10
C GLY A 240 15.07 -2.18 2.91
N ALA A 241 13.78 -1.85 2.78
CA ALA A 241 12.73 -2.82 2.50
C ALA A 241 12.90 -3.49 1.12
N ILE A 242 13.24 -2.72 0.09
CA ILE A 242 13.52 -3.26 -1.26
C ILE A 242 14.68 -4.25 -1.19
N LEU A 243 15.80 -3.88 -0.53
CA LEU A 243 16.98 -4.73 -0.40
C LEU A 243 16.68 -6.01 0.41
N ALA A 244 15.89 -5.89 1.48
CA ALA A 244 15.43 -7.02 2.28
C ALA A 244 14.47 -7.93 1.50
N GLY A 245 13.70 -7.39 0.56
CA GLY A 245 12.73 -8.12 -0.25
C GLY A 245 13.31 -8.89 -1.45
N LEU A 246 14.59 -8.67 -1.79
CA LEU A 246 15.20 -9.29 -2.98
C LEU A 246 15.11 -10.83 -2.95
N PRO A 247 14.71 -11.49 -4.06
CA PRO A 247 14.60 -12.97 -4.11
C PRO A 247 15.94 -13.70 -4.00
N ILE A 248 17.07 -12.99 -4.10
CA ILE A 248 18.43 -13.55 -3.97
C ILE A 248 18.70 -14.19 -2.61
N TRP A 249 17.90 -13.84 -1.62
CA TRP A 249 18.04 -14.32 -0.25
C TRP A 249 17.26 -15.62 0.00
N ASP A 250 16.49 -16.11 -0.96
CA ASP A 250 15.67 -17.31 -0.81
C ASP A 250 16.53 -18.58 -0.63
N GLY A 251 17.79 -18.57 -1.08
CA GLY A 251 18.75 -19.68 -0.88
C GLY A 251 19.48 -19.69 0.48
N ARG A 252 19.10 -18.82 1.42
CA ARG A 252 19.69 -18.75 2.78
C ARG A 252 18.67 -18.99 3.91
N ALA A 253 17.46 -19.42 3.56
CA ALA A 253 16.38 -19.70 4.50
C ALA A 253 16.30 -21.20 4.81
#